data_AF-A0A967WA48-F1
#
_entry.id   AF-A0A967WA48-F1
#
_cell.length_a   1.000
_cell.length_b   1.000
_cell.length_c   1.000
_cell.angle_alpha   90.00
_cell.angle_beta   90.00
_cell.angle_gamma   90.00
#
_symmetry.space_group_name_H-M   'P 1'
#
loop_
_entity.id
_entity.type
_entity.pdbx_description
1 polymer ?
#
loop_
_entity_poly.entity_id
_entity_poly.type
_entity_poly.pdbx_seq_one_letter_code
_entity_poly.pdbx_strand_id
1 'polypeptide(L)' 'MPVTKAQVRSGAYYDSVVLMQLQRSLAGLQGVLDAGVVMGTAANKDILAQTGLLAPEAQA' A
#
# COMPACT_ATOMS: atom_id res chain seq x y z
N MET A 1 12.33 -4.03 15.30
CA MET A 1 11.64 -2.84 14.77
C MET A 1 10.98 -3.24 13.46
N PRO A 2 9.71 -2.88 13.22
CA PRO A 2 9.06 -3.17 11.95
C PRO A 2 9.72 -2.39 10.81
N VAL A 3 9.64 -2.93 9.59
CA VAL A 3 10.11 -2.28 8.36
C VAL A 3 8.93 -2.06 7.43
N THR A 4 8.82 -0.87 6.86
CA THR A 4 7.83 -0.56 5.83
C THR A 4 8.51 -0.67 4.47
N LYS A 5 7.95 -1.49 3.57
CA LYS A 5 8.44 -1.64 2.19
C LYS A 5 7.32 -1.28 1.22
N ALA A 6 7.66 -0.61 0.12
CA ALA A 6 6.72 -0.31 -0.94
C ALA A 6 7.17 -0.87 -2.29
N GLN A 7 6.20 -1.23 -3.13
CA GLN A 7 6.39 -1.54 -4.54
C GLN A 7 5.42 -0.70 -5.37
N VAL A 8 5.96 0.18 -6.22
CA VAL A 8 5.16 1.00 -7.14
C VAL A 8 5.03 0.29 -8.49
N ARG A 9 3.79 0.15 -8.99
CA ARG A 9 3.50 -0.40 -10.31
C ARG A 9 2.99 0.70 -11.24
N SER A 10 3.92 1.43 -11.85
CA SER A 10 3.60 2.52 -12.78
C SER A 10 2.85 2.00 -14.02
N GLY A 11 1.89 2.79 -14.52
CA GLY A 11 1.09 2.43 -15.70
C GLY A 11 0.02 1.35 -15.45
N ALA A 12 -0.11 0.85 -14.22
CA ALA A 12 -1.17 -0.08 -13.87
C ALA A 12 -2.40 0.65 -13.31
N TYR A 13 -3.58 0.17 -13.69
CA TYR A 13 -4.86 0.64 -13.16
C TYR A 13 -5.71 -0.56 -12.74
N TYR A 14 -6.19 -0.53 -11.51
CA TYR A 14 -7.06 -1.56 -10.94
C TYR A 14 -8.24 -0.88 -10.25
N ASP A 15 -9.38 -1.55 -10.21
CA ASP A 15 -10.50 -1.09 -9.40
C ASP A 15 -10.21 -1.25 -7.90
N SER A 16 -11.02 -0.56 -7.08
CA SER A 16 -10.86 -0.61 -5.62
C SER A 16 -11.11 -1.99 -5.03
N VAL A 17 -11.94 -2.83 -5.64
CA VAL A 17 -12.26 -4.18 -5.12
C VAL A 17 -11.03 -5.08 -5.23
N VAL A 18 -10.33 -5.05 -6.37
CA VAL A 18 -9.09 -5.78 -6.59
C VAL A 18 -8.02 -5.33 -5.60
N LEU A 19 -7.87 -4.02 -5.40
CA LEU A 19 -6.88 -3.48 -4.45
C LEU A 19 -7.20 -3.89 -3.00
N MET A 20 -8.48 -3.84 -2.60
CA MET A 20 -8.91 -4.28 -1.27
C MET A 20 -8.70 -5.77 -1.03
N GLN A 21 -8.96 -6.61 -2.04
CA GLN A 21 -8.70 -8.04 -1.97
C GLN A 21 -7.19 -8.31 -1.81
N LEU A 22 -6.36 -7.64 -2.62
CA LEU A 22 -4.91 -7.76 -2.51
C LEU A 22 -4.40 -7.32 -1.13
N GLN A 23 -4.90 -6.19 -0.62
CA GLN A 23 -4.55 -5.71 0.73
C GLN A 23 -4.85 -6.76 1.80
N ARG A 24 -6.05 -7.34 1.76
CA ARG A 24 -6.46 -8.38 2.72
C ARG A 24 -5.60 -9.63 2.61
N SER A 25 -5.26 -10.06 1.40
CA SER A 25 -4.38 -11.19 1.17
C SER A 25 -2.96 -10.94 1.72
N LEU A 26 -2.42 -9.73 1.55
CA LEU A 26 -1.11 -9.35 2.09
C LEU A 26 -1.11 -9.30 3.62
N ALA A 27 -2.14 -8.71 4.23
CA ALA A 27 -2.28 -8.64 5.68
C ALA A 27 -2.42 -10.03 6.34
N GLY A 28 -2.83 -11.05 5.58
CA GLY A 28 -2.92 -12.43 6.06
C GLY A 28 -1.59 -13.22 6.02
N LEU A 29 -0.50 -12.65 5.48
CA LEU A 29 0.78 -13.34 5.37
C LEU A 29 1.54 -13.33 6.70
N GLN A 30 2.27 -14.41 6.99
CA GLN A 30 3.11 -14.51 8.17
C GLN A 30 4.19 -13.41 8.17
N GLY A 31 4.29 -12.68 9.27
CA GLY A 31 5.27 -11.60 9.44
C GLY A 31 4.84 -10.23 8.89
N VAL A 32 3.66 -10.14 8.27
CA VAL A 32 3.05 -8.85 7.91
C VAL A 32 2.27 -8.32 9.11
N LEU A 33 2.60 -7.11 9.55
CA LEU A 33 1.90 -6.44 10.64
C LEU A 33 0.71 -5.63 10.14
N ASP A 34 0.86 -5.00 8.98
CA ASP A 34 -0.17 -4.23 8.31
C ASP A 34 0.18 -4.10 6.82
N ALA A 35 -0.82 -3.84 5.97
CA ALA A 35 -0.66 -3.71 4.53
C ALA A 35 -1.60 -2.62 3.99
N GLY A 36 -1.06 -1.77 3.11
CA GLY A 36 -1.81 -0.74 2.40
C GLY A 36 -1.66 -0.91 0.90
N VAL A 37 -2.77 -1.01 0.18
CA VAL A 37 -2.77 -1.16 -1.28
C VAL A 37 -3.76 -0.17 -1.87
N VAL A 38 -3.24 0.80 -2.63
CA VAL A 38 -4.01 1.91 -3.16
C VAL A 38 -3.55 2.28 -4.57
N MET A 39 -4.41 2.95 -5.33
CA MET A 39 -3.95 3.68 -6.51
C MET A 39 -3.02 4.81 -6.08
N GLY A 40 -1.93 5.04 -6.81
CA GLY A 40 -0.89 6.04 -6.47
C GLY A 40 -1.30 7.51 -6.63
N THR A 41 -2.57 7.86 -6.42
CA THR A 41 -3.06 9.25 -6.42
C THR A 41 -2.57 10.00 -5.18
N ALA A 42 -2.49 11.33 -5.24
CA ALA A 42 -2.07 12.16 -4.11
C ALA A 42 -2.90 11.88 -2.84
N ALA A 43 -4.23 11.89 -2.95
CA ALA A 43 -5.13 11.63 -1.83
C ALA A 43 -4.88 10.26 -1.17
N ASN A 44 -4.58 9.23 -1.95
CA ASN A 44 -4.31 7.89 -1.41
C ASN A 44 -2.93 7.78 -0.76
N LYS A 45 -1.93 8.51 -1.28
CA LYS A 45 -0.62 8.62 -0.62
C LYS A 45 -0.74 9.30 0.75
N ASP A 46 -1.58 10.31 0.87
CA ASP A 46 -1.85 10.98 2.16
C ASP A 46 -2.49 10.01 3.17
N ILE A 47 -3.39 9.14 2.72
CA ILE A 47 -3.98 8.09 3.58
C ILE A 47 -2.87 7.14 4.08
N LEU A 48 -1.97 6.67 3.20
CA LEU A 48 -0.85 5.83 3.62
C LEU A 48 0.10 6.53 4.60
N ALA A 49 0.28 7.85 4.46
CA ALA A 49 1.11 8.63 5.38
C ALA A 49 0.49 8.68 6.78
N GLN A 50 -0.83 8.89 6.87
CA GLN A 50 -1.56 8.94 8.13
C GLN A 50 -1.53 7.60 8.88
N THR A 51 -1.45 6.47 8.17
CA THR A 51 -1.37 5.13 8.76
C THR A 51 0.07 4.64 8.97
N GLY A 52 1.09 5.43 8.62
CA GLY A 52 2.50 5.03 8.74
C GLY A 52 2.95 3.97 7.72
N LEU A 53 2.18 3.77 6.64
CA LEU A 53 2.45 2.80 5.57
C LEU A 53 3.11 3.44 4.34
N LEU A 54 3.24 4.78 4.28
CA LEU A 54 3.91 5.45 3.18
C LEU A 54 5.43 5.33 3.32
N ALA A 55 6.03 4.42 2.55
CA ALA A 55 7.47 4.27 2.45
C ALA A 55 8.09 5.36 1.54
N PRO A 56 9.39 5.70 1.71
CA PRO A 56 10.08 6.70 0.88
C PRO A 56 9.97 6.45 -0.62
N GLU A 57 9.96 5.18 -1.05
CA GLU A 57 9.86 4.77 -2.45
C GLU A 57 8.50 5.16 -3.08
N ALA A 58 7.47 5.39 -2.29
CA ALA A 58 6.13 5.77 -2.73
C ALA A 58 5.86 7.30 -2.63
N GLN A 59 6.80 8.09 -2.10
CA GLN A 59 6.68 9.54 -1.97
C GLN A 59 6.94 10.27 -3.29
N ALA A 60 7.72 9.65 -4.20
CA ALA A 60 8.10 10.20 -5.50
C ALA A 60 6.93 10.33 -6.50
#